data_AF-A0A1B1ZJ63-F1
#
_entry.id   AF-A0A1B1ZJ63-F1
#
_cell.length_a   1.000
_cell.length_b   1.000
_cell.length_c   1.000
_cell.angle_alpha   90.00
_cell.angle_beta   90.00
_cell.angle_gamma   90.00
#
_symmetry.space_group_name_H-M   'P 1'
#
loop_
_entity.id
_entity.type
_entity.pdbx_description
1 polymer ?
#
loop_
_entity_poly.entity_id
_entity_poly.type
_entity_poly.pdbx_seq_one_letter_code
_entity_poly.pdbx_strand_id
1 'polypeptide(L)'
;MPVDLPAIPEGESLSQTDAALDAMMTRLRALLDPDDLSQDAFVEICAIYNNVAYLFLYLESNEAHVDYKRLLPWRDAFHRDAELAAALLDRLLSLRCDDPEAEEARTSYIASLRAKLKAGLDHKNDALHEQLLVEAKDILDETRQDLARLLQRIGSANRTANPYATFYKLSSSTNSATTRAKLARAWHASRDRRLDELVRVVDRMVDTRRQESRDQGADSVLAVTLRRCQISEAAAWRFIEQYLIGSLEHQQRLDSEVLGATGASDQAMDHFGHYVRGIQAGREVPLLPVEGCLSFIRHVALHLFGLTLTEAPARANSQVRAFDVALDGRPIGQINLDLWETGSRRRTTNTTTGIRNRTQWKTIVQRPVAYVSCRFRRVEDGSNRITFQNVHSLFHEFGHAVNHLLIRKRLPTQSGLEYLPLERLEDLSMWFEKWVYHPQFADHLNLSPTERDGLQLCREVKQLEYRRSHLDRAVTAALDFRLHGSQNDGIKEAFQRLDEEYGISAHCTLGDFPPYFTWPMFQANPGANFAYLWGAGTSAQLFVPFLGTAVESAGEPEDIRDAFSSCFEFDQVSIQPDTTAIFAFYEERTPQGERSPYRVAHATAEKGEDE
;
A
#
# COMPACT_ATOMS: atom_id res chain seq x y z
N MET A 1 -12.11 -9.44 36.35
CA MET A 1 -10.94 -9.81 35.51
C MET A 1 -11.29 -9.46 34.09
N PRO A 2 -10.37 -8.92 33.27
CA PRO A 2 -10.63 -8.79 31.85
C PRO A 2 -11.01 -10.17 31.30
N VAL A 3 -12.06 -10.23 30.48
CA VAL A 3 -12.33 -11.43 29.69
C VAL A 3 -11.24 -11.42 28.64
N ASP A 4 -10.16 -12.18 28.87
CA ASP A 4 -9.25 -12.53 27.80
C ASP A 4 -10.09 -13.29 26.78
N LEU A 5 -10.44 -12.61 25.68
CA LEU A 5 -10.99 -13.29 24.51
C LEU A 5 -10.00 -14.41 24.15
N PRO A 6 -10.49 -15.63 23.85
CA PRO A 6 -9.63 -16.79 23.68
C PRO A 6 -8.48 -16.43 22.75
N ALA A 7 -7.26 -16.45 23.29
CA ALA A 7 -6.06 -16.14 22.53
C ALA A 7 -5.99 -17.11 21.36
N ILE A 8 -5.57 -16.59 20.21
CA ILE A 8 -5.45 -17.41 19.02
C ILE A 8 -4.37 -18.47 19.30
N PRO A 9 -4.68 -19.76 19.16
CA PRO A 9 -3.70 -20.82 19.40
C PRO A 9 -2.68 -20.83 18.26
N GLU A 10 -1.66 -20.00 18.33
CA GLU A 10 -0.61 -19.94 17.31
C GLU A 10 0.36 -21.13 17.49
N GLY A 11 0.10 -22.23 16.78
CA GLY A 11 0.89 -23.47 16.83
C GLY A 11 0.18 -24.67 17.48
N GLU A 12 -1.12 -24.57 17.71
CA GLU A 12 -1.93 -25.59 18.40
C GLU A 12 -2.89 -26.30 17.44
N SER A 13 -3.43 -27.46 17.85
CA SER A 13 -4.21 -28.31 16.94
C SER A 13 -5.44 -27.58 16.42
N LEU A 14 -5.85 -27.85 15.18
CA LEU A 14 -7.13 -27.35 14.62
C LEU A 14 -8.34 -27.60 15.55
N SER A 15 -8.23 -28.50 16.54
CA SER A 15 -9.29 -28.81 17.50
C SER A 15 -9.42 -27.75 18.58
N GLN A 16 -8.33 -27.07 18.94
CA GLN A 16 -8.38 -25.91 19.83
C GLN A 16 -8.95 -24.69 19.11
N THR A 17 -8.59 -24.49 17.84
CA THR A 17 -9.21 -23.45 16.98
C THR A 17 -10.72 -23.66 16.83
N ASP A 18 -11.14 -24.91 16.62
CA ASP A 18 -12.55 -25.29 16.55
C ASP A 18 -13.29 -24.99 17.86
N ALA A 19 -12.72 -25.40 19.01
CA ALA A 19 -13.28 -25.12 20.33
C ALA A 19 -13.36 -23.61 20.63
N ALA A 20 -12.39 -22.81 20.18
CA ALA A 20 -12.42 -21.36 20.34
C ALA A 20 -13.54 -20.72 19.50
N LEU A 21 -13.75 -21.18 18.26
CA LEU A 21 -14.84 -20.73 17.39
C LEU A 21 -16.21 -21.08 17.99
N ASP A 22 -16.37 -22.28 18.53
CA ASP A 22 -17.58 -22.71 19.23
C ASP A 22 -17.87 -21.87 20.48
N ALA A 23 -16.85 -21.62 21.30
CA ALA A 23 -16.96 -20.76 22.48
C ALA A 23 -17.36 -19.32 22.09
N MET A 24 -16.77 -18.76 21.03
CA MET A 24 -17.13 -17.43 20.52
C MET A 24 -18.57 -17.37 20.01
N MET A 25 -19.04 -18.39 19.29
CA MET A 25 -20.42 -18.44 18.80
C MET A 25 -21.42 -18.59 19.96
N THR A 26 -21.10 -19.43 20.94
CA THR A 26 -21.89 -19.60 22.16
C THR A 26 -22.00 -18.28 22.92
N ARG A 27 -20.88 -17.56 23.07
CA ARG A 27 -20.86 -16.25 23.71
C ARG A 27 -21.65 -15.21 22.92
N LEU A 28 -21.52 -15.17 21.60
CA LEU A 28 -22.29 -14.29 20.72
C LEU A 28 -23.80 -14.49 20.92
N ARG A 29 -24.28 -15.74 20.91
CA ARG A 29 -25.69 -16.06 21.14
C ARG A 29 -26.16 -15.61 22.53
N ALA A 30 -25.35 -15.85 23.56
CA ALA A 30 -25.66 -15.39 24.92
C ALA A 30 -25.72 -13.86 25.07
N LEU A 31 -24.94 -13.11 24.28
CA LEU A 31 -25.01 -11.65 24.25
C LEU A 31 -26.27 -11.11 23.55
N LEU A 32 -26.86 -11.90 22.65
CA LEU A 32 -28.08 -11.56 21.91
C LEU A 32 -29.38 -12.04 22.58
N ASP A 33 -29.27 -12.87 23.62
CA ASP A 33 -30.39 -13.46 24.36
C ASP A 33 -31.19 -12.43 25.19
N PRO A 34 -30.55 -11.50 25.95
CA PRO A 34 -31.30 -10.48 26.70
C PRO A 34 -32.17 -9.61 25.80
N ASP A 35 -33.30 -9.12 26.34
CA ASP A 35 -34.23 -8.25 25.61
C ASP A 35 -33.57 -6.91 25.20
N ASP A 36 -32.77 -6.35 26.11
CA ASP A 36 -32.05 -5.09 25.92
C ASP A 36 -30.55 -5.35 25.72
N LEU A 37 -30.08 -5.13 24.48
CA LEU A 37 -28.65 -5.15 24.18
C LEU A 37 -27.99 -3.89 24.78
N SER A 38 -26.93 -4.06 25.56
CA SER A 38 -26.15 -2.93 26.10
C SER A 38 -25.03 -2.52 25.15
N GLN A 39 -24.53 -1.29 25.26
CA GLN A 39 -23.34 -0.87 24.52
C GLN A 39 -22.11 -1.74 24.84
N ASP A 40 -21.97 -2.25 26.08
CA ASP A 40 -20.88 -3.14 26.45
C ASP A 40 -20.96 -4.48 25.72
N ALA A 41 -22.17 -5.04 25.62
CA ALA A 41 -22.42 -6.25 24.84
C ALA A 41 -22.16 -6.01 23.36
N PHE A 42 -22.53 -4.85 22.82
CA PHE A 42 -22.21 -4.47 21.44
C PHE A 42 -20.69 -4.44 21.18
N VAL A 43 -19.90 -3.80 22.05
CA VAL A 43 -18.44 -3.79 21.88
C VAL A 43 -17.84 -5.20 21.94
N GLU A 44 -18.36 -6.06 22.83
CA GLU A 44 -17.94 -7.45 22.90
C GLU A 44 -18.29 -8.23 21.62
N ILE A 45 -19.48 -8.01 21.05
CA ILE A 45 -19.87 -8.57 19.74
C ILE A 45 -18.88 -8.12 18.66
N CYS A 46 -18.54 -6.83 18.59
CA CYS A 46 -17.55 -6.31 17.65
C CYS A 46 -16.19 -7.00 17.80
N ALA A 47 -15.73 -7.21 19.03
CA ALA A 47 -14.47 -7.88 19.31
C ALA A 47 -14.50 -9.37 18.91
N ILE A 48 -15.62 -10.08 19.13
CA ILE A 48 -15.82 -11.45 18.66
C ILE A 48 -15.69 -11.51 17.13
N TYR A 49 -16.42 -10.65 16.41
CA TYR A 49 -16.35 -10.62 14.95
C TYR A 49 -14.96 -10.28 14.42
N ASN A 50 -14.25 -9.35 15.06
CA ASN A 50 -12.87 -9.02 14.70
C ASN A 50 -11.94 -10.22 14.88
N ASN A 51 -12.07 -10.96 16.00
CA ASN A 51 -11.26 -12.13 16.27
C ASN A 51 -11.56 -13.31 15.34
N VAL A 52 -12.83 -13.50 14.94
CA VAL A 52 -13.20 -14.52 13.94
C VAL A 52 -12.63 -14.15 12.57
N ALA A 53 -12.80 -12.91 12.13
CA ALA A 53 -12.26 -12.43 10.85
C ALA A 53 -10.73 -12.59 10.81
N TYR A 54 -10.06 -12.20 11.89
CA TYR A 54 -8.63 -12.43 12.09
C TYR A 54 -8.25 -13.91 11.96
N LEU A 55 -8.99 -14.79 12.63
CA LEU A 55 -8.64 -16.20 12.71
C LEU A 55 -8.68 -16.82 11.31
N PHE A 56 -9.68 -16.49 10.51
CA PHE A 56 -9.73 -16.94 9.12
C PHE A 56 -8.66 -16.30 8.24
N LEU A 57 -8.35 -15.00 8.43
CA LEU A 57 -7.23 -14.37 7.73
C LEU A 57 -5.90 -15.05 8.05
N TYR A 58 -5.66 -15.39 9.31
CA TYR A 58 -4.48 -16.13 9.74
C TYR A 58 -4.44 -17.54 9.13
N LEU A 59 -5.55 -18.27 9.13
CA LEU A 59 -5.63 -19.62 8.56
C LEU A 59 -5.45 -19.63 7.04
N GLU A 60 -6.11 -18.71 6.32
CA GLU A 60 -5.93 -18.49 4.89
C GLU A 60 -4.47 -18.15 4.58
N SER A 61 -3.87 -17.26 5.39
CA SER A 61 -2.44 -16.96 5.30
C SER A 61 -1.54 -18.14 5.62
N ASN A 62 -2.02 -19.19 6.31
CA ASN A 62 -1.28 -20.39 6.74
C ASN A 62 -1.73 -21.69 6.05
N GLU A 63 -2.52 -21.60 4.97
CA GLU A 63 -3.15 -22.75 4.31
C GLU A 63 -2.18 -23.83 3.82
N ALA A 64 -0.94 -23.43 3.52
CA ALA A 64 0.14 -24.34 3.14
C ALA A 64 0.61 -25.28 4.26
N HIS A 65 0.36 -24.91 5.51
CA HIS A 65 0.81 -25.63 6.71
C HIS A 65 -0.37 -26.14 7.53
N VAL A 66 -1.59 -25.65 7.28
CA VAL A 66 -2.79 -25.94 8.05
C VAL A 66 -3.95 -26.21 7.10
N ASP A 67 -4.51 -27.42 7.12
CA ASP A 67 -5.76 -27.73 6.40
C ASP A 67 -6.97 -27.26 7.22
N TYR A 68 -7.29 -25.98 7.09
CA TYR A 68 -8.39 -25.35 7.82
C TYR A 68 -9.75 -25.52 7.15
N LYS A 69 -9.88 -26.31 6.07
CA LYS A 69 -11.15 -26.49 5.36
C LYS A 69 -12.29 -26.95 6.27
N ARG A 70 -11.97 -27.78 7.27
CA ARG A 70 -12.94 -28.23 8.27
C ARG A 70 -13.54 -27.12 9.12
N LEU A 71 -12.88 -25.96 9.20
CA LEU A 71 -13.33 -24.78 9.95
C LEU A 71 -14.17 -23.81 9.10
N LEU A 72 -14.19 -23.96 7.76
CA LEU A 72 -14.98 -23.08 6.88
C LEU A 72 -16.48 -22.99 7.25
N PRO A 73 -17.14 -24.04 7.76
CA PRO A 73 -18.51 -23.92 8.26
C PRO A 73 -18.68 -22.85 9.36
N TRP A 74 -17.68 -22.65 10.22
CA TRP A 74 -17.71 -21.56 11.21
C TRP A 74 -17.67 -20.19 10.54
N ARG A 75 -16.83 -19.99 9.51
CA ARG A 75 -16.79 -18.73 8.75
C ARG A 75 -18.16 -18.39 8.19
N ASP A 76 -18.82 -19.39 7.61
CA ASP A 76 -20.16 -19.24 7.04
C ASP A 76 -21.20 -18.95 8.13
N ALA A 77 -21.13 -19.63 9.29
CA ALA A 77 -22.02 -19.37 10.42
C ALA A 77 -21.90 -17.94 10.99
N PHE A 78 -20.70 -17.37 11.07
CA PHE A 78 -20.52 -15.99 11.52
C PHE A 78 -20.86 -14.96 10.43
N HIS A 79 -20.38 -15.17 9.20
CA HIS A 79 -20.36 -14.13 8.16
C HIS A 79 -21.39 -14.31 7.05
N ARG A 80 -22.01 -15.48 6.88
CA ARG A 80 -22.99 -15.75 5.81
C ARG A 80 -24.38 -16.13 6.30
N ASP A 81 -24.57 -16.29 7.60
CA ASP A 81 -25.88 -16.50 8.20
C ASP A 81 -26.73 -15.22 8.15
N ALA A 82 -27.82 -15.26 7.38
CA ALA A 82 -28.74 -14.15 7.20
C ALA A 82 -29.69 -13.94 8.40
N GLU A 83 -30.04 -15.01 9.11
CA GLU A 83 -30.90 -14.95 10.30
C GLU A 83 -30.13 -14.27 11.44
N LEU A 84 -28.87 -14.67 11.66
CA LEU A 84 -27.99 -14.04 12.62
C LEU A 84 -27.76 -12.56 12.29
N ALA A 85 -27.53 -12.23 11.01
CA ALA A 85 -27.35 -10.84 10.57
C ALA A 85 -28.63 -9.99 10.78
N ALA A 86 -29.81 -10.55 10.53
CA ALA A 86 -31.09 -9.88 10.77
C ALA A 86 -31.35 -9.68 12.27
N ALA A 87 -31.08 -10.69 13.09
CA ALA A 87 -31.19 -10.60 14.55
C ALA A 87 -30.26 -9.51 15.12
N LEU A 88 -29.00 -9.48 14.67
CA LEU A 88 -28.05 -8.42 15.05
C LEU A 88 -28.56 -7.04 14.66
N LEU A 89 -29.05 -6.87 13.42
CA LEU A 89 -29.57 -5.60 12.95
C LEU A 89 -30.74 -5.11 13.80
N ASP A 90 -31.70 -5.98 14.10
CA ASP A 90 -32.88 -5.64 14.92
C ASP A 90 -32.48 -5.17 16.32
N ARG A 91 -31.58 -5.93 16.98
CA ARG A 91 -31.05 -5.56 18.30
C ARG A 91 -30.31 -4.22 18.27
N LEU A 92 -29.48 -3.99 17.26
CA LEU A 92 -28.68 -2.76 17.16
C LEU A 92 -29.52 -1.52 16.84
N LEU A 93 -30.65 -1.66 16.13
CA LEU A 93 -31.57 -0.55 15.86
C LEU A 93 -32.21 -0.02 17.14
N SER A 94 -32.49 -0.92 18.07
CA SER A 94 -33.07 -0.62 19.39
C SER A 94 -32.04 -0.08 20.38
N LEU A 95 -30.75 -0.41 20.20
CA LEU A 95 -29.66 0.10 21.02
C LEU A 95 -29.39 1.60 20.76
N ARG A 96 -29.03 2.32 21.83
CA ARG A 96 -28.37 3.63 21.82
C ARG A 96 -27.12 3.55 22.67
N CYS A 97 -25.99 4.03 22.15
CA CYS A 97 -24.75 4.09 22.89
C CYS A 97 -24.56 5.50 23.47
N ASP A 98 -24.18 5.59 24.74
CA ASP A 98 -23.88 6.88 25.39
C ASP A 98 -22.46 7.36 25.03
N ASP A 99 -21.55 6.42 24.75
CA ASP A 99 -20.21 6.74 24.28
C ASP A 99 -20.24 7.08 22.78
N PRO A 100 -19.71 8.25 22.37
CA PRO A 100 -19.75 8.69 20.98
C PRO A 100 -19.08 7.74 19.99
N GLU A 101 -17.96 7.12 20.39
CA GLU A 101 -17.22 6.20 19.53
C GLU A 101 -17.99 4.90 19.35
N ALA A 102 -18.60 4.38 20.42
CA ALA A 102 -19.49 3.22 20.33
C ALA A 102 -20.75 3.50 19.49
N GLU A 103 -21.30 4.72 19.54
CA GLU A 103 -22.45 5.12 18.72
C GLU A 103 -22.08 5.24 17.24
N GLU A 104 -20.91 5.78 16.93
CA GLU A 104 -20.35 5.84 15.58
C GLU A 104 -20.12 4.43 15.02
N ALA A 105 -19.51 3.55 15.81
CA ALA A 105 -19.31 2.14 15.47
C ALA A 105 -20.64 1.43 15.22
N ARG A 106 -21.65 1.64 16.09
CA ARG A 106 -23.00 1.06 15.96
C ARG A 106 -23.65 1.49 14.65
N THR A 107 -23.60 2.78 14.34
CA THR A 107 -24.20 3.34 13.12
C THR A 107 -23.54 2.77 11.87
N SER A 108 -22.21 2.70 11.86
CA SER A 108 -21.43 2.10 10.76
C SER A 108 -21.72 0.61 10.59
N TYR A 109 -21.84 -0.12 11.70
CA TYR A 109 -22.15 -1.55 11.68
C TYR A 109 -23.57 -1.82 11.18
N ILE A 110 -24.56 -1.02 11.57
CA ILE A 110 -25.94 -1.08 11.03
C ILE A 110 -25.95 -0.84 9.53
N ALA A 111 -25.20 0.16 9.04
CA ALA A 111 -25.11 0.43 7.61
C ALA A 111 -24.52 -0.78 6.86
N SER A 112 -23.47 -1.39 7.39
CA SER A 112 -22.86 -2.61 6.84
C SER A 112 -23.83 -3.80 6.83
N LEU A 113 -24.56 -4.05 7.92
CA LEU A 113 -25.55 -5.13 8.00
C LEU A 113 -26.72 -4.91 7.01
N ARG A 114 -27.23 -3.68 6.89
CA ARG A 114 -28.26 -3.33 5.90
C ARG A 114 -27.78 -3.56 4.49
N ALA A 115 -26.55 -3.11 4.17
CA ALA A 115 -25.95 -3.32 2.87
C ALA A 115 -25.79 -4.82 2.58
N LYS A 116 -25.31 -5.62 3.55
CA LYS A 116 -25.18 -7.07 3.43
C LYS A 116 -26.52 -7.78 3.18
N LEU A 117 -27.56 -7.44 3.95
CA LEU A 117 -28.88 -8.04 3.79
C LEU A 117 -29.55 -7.61 2.47
N LYS A 118 -29.28 -6.40 1.99
CA LYS A 118 -29.69 -5.94 0.65
C LYS A 118 -28.90 -6.62 -0.46
N ALA A 119 -27.58 -6.79 -0.30
CA ALA A 119 -26.69 -7.43 -1.28
C ALA A 119 -26.98 -8.93 -1.45
N GLY A 120 -27.48 -9.61 -0.42
CA GLY A 120 -28.05 -10.96 -0.54
C GLY A 120 -29.22 -11.07 -1.54
N LEU A 121 -29.75 -9.93 -2.03
CA LEU A 121 -30.77 -9.87 -3.08
C LEU A 121 -30.23 -9.45 -4.46
N ASP A 122 -28.96 -8.99 -4.58
CA ASP A 122 -28.43 -8.35 -5.79
C ASP A 122 -27.08 -8.94 -6.28
N HIS A 123 -27.00 -10.27 -6.34
CA HIS A 123 -25.83 -11.02 -6.84
C HIS A 123 -25.44 -10.76 -8.31
N LYS A 124 -26.16 -9.89 -9.03
CA LYS A 124 -25.97 -9.70 -10.47
C LYS A 124 -24.77 -8.80 -10.79
N ASN A 125 -24.60 -7.69 -10.06
CA ASN A 125 -23.49 -6.75 -10.32
C ASN A 125 -22.15 -7.35 -9.88
N ASP A 126 -22.10 -8.04 -8.73
CA ASP A 126 -20.90 -8.75 -8.27
C ASP A 126 -20.45 -9.82 -9.25
N ALA A 127 -21.37 -10.66 -9.73
CA ALA A 127 -21.07 -11.70 -10.72
C ALA A 127 -20.62 -11.10 -12.06
N LEU A 128 -21.24 -9.99 -12.49
CA LEU A 128 -20.84 -9.28 -13.69
C LEU A 128 -19.43 -8.67 -13.54
N HIS A 129 -19.12 -8.06 -12.41
CA HIS A 129 -17.79 -7.52 -12.12
C HIS A 129 -16.72 -8.61 -12.16
N GLU A 130 -16.97 -9.76 -11.55
CA GLU A 130 -16.05 -10.90 -11.59
C GLU A 130 -15.85 -11.40 -13.03
N GLN A 131 -16.94 -11.55 -13.79
CA GLN A 131 -16.88 -11.96 -15.19
C GLN A 131 -16.06 -10.98 -16.04
N LEU A 132 -16.33 -9.67 -15.94
CA LEU A 132 -15.62 -8.63 -16.68
C LEU A 132 -14.13 -8.58 -16.31
N LEU A 133 -13.80 -8.78 -15.04
CA LEU A 133 -12.41 -8.84 -14.60
C LEU A 133 -11.68 -10.05 -15.19
N VAL A 134 -12.33 -11.20 -15.28
CA VAL A 134 -11.77 -12.38 -15.95
C VAL A 134 -11.55 -12.07 -17.43
N GLU A 135 -12.54 -11.50 -18.12
CA GLU A 135 -12.43 -11.07 -19.52
C GLU A 135 -11.24 -10.12 -19.74
N ALA A 136 -11.07 -9.11 -18.87
CA ALA A 136 -9.95 -8.17 -18.95
C ALA A 136 -8.59 -8.86 -18.71
N LYS A 137 -8.51 -9.81 -17.76
CA LYS A 137 -7.30 -10.59 -17.49
C LYS A 137 -6.92 -11.48 -18.68
N ASP A 138 -7.90 -12.09 -19.33
CA ASP A 138 -7.68 -12.92 -20.52
C ASP A 138 -7.10 -12.08 -21.67
N ILE A 139 -7.64 -10.88 -21.91
CA ILE A 139 -7.10 -9.94 -22.92
C ILE A 139 -5.65 -9.53 -22.61
N LEU A 140 -5.34 -9.26 -21.33
CA LEU A 140 -3.98 -8.92 -20.88
C LEU A 140 -3.01 -10.11 -21.04
N ASP A 141 -3.47 -11.33 -20.79
CA ASP A 141 -2.67 -12.54 -20.97
C ASP A 141 -2.43 -12.83 -22.47
N GLU A 142 -3.42 -12.63 -23.33
CA GLU A 142 -3.24 -12.70 -24.79
C GLU A 142 -2.26 -11.63 -25.30
N THR A 143 -2.33 -10.42 -24.75
CA THR A 143 -1.37 -9.34 -25.03
C THR A 143 0.05 -9.75 -24.62
N ARG A 144 0.21 -10.37 -23.44
CA ARG A 144 1.50 -10.91 -22.98
C ARG A 144 2.04 -11.99 -23.92
N GLN A 145 1.18 -12.86 -24.46
CA GLN A 145 1.55 -13.88 -25.44
C GLN A 145 1.97 -13.26 -26.79
N ASP A 146 1.29 -12.20 -27.23
CA ASP A 146 1.68 -11.43 -28.43
C ASP A 146 3.09 -10.83 -28.28
N LEU A 147 3.37 -10.22 -27.12
CA LEU A 147 4.69 -9.67 -26.79
C LEU A 147 5.77 -10.77 -26.75
N ALA A 148 5.47 -11.93 -26.16
CA ALA A 148 6.39 -13.07 -26.16
C ALA A 148 6.70 -13.58 -27.58
N ARG A 149 5.68 -13.66 -28.46
CA ARG A 149 5.86 -14.02 -29.87
C ARG A 149 6.70 -13.00 -30.63
N LEU A 150 6.53 -11.71 -30.37
CA LEU A 150 7.39 -10.66 -30.94
C LEU A 150 8.86 -10.90 -30.56
N LEU A 151 9.15 -11.11 -29.28
CA LEU A 151 10.51 -11.36 -28.78
C LEU A 151 11.15 -12.61 -29.41
N GLN A 152 10.37 -13.68 -29.61
CA GLN A 152 10.83 -14.88 -30.31
C GLN A 152 11.19 -14.59 -31.77
N ARG A 153 10.36 -13.82 -32.49
CA ARG A 153 10.61 -13.47 -33.91
C ARG A 153 11.87 -12.64 -34.11
N ILE A 154 12.26 -11.82 -33.13
CA ILE A 154 13.49 -11.02 -33.16
C ILE A 154 14.72 -11.77 -32.61
N GLY A 155 14.60 -13.08 -32.38
CA GLY A 155 15.72 -13.94 -31.98
C GLY A 155 16.10 -13.85 -30.49
N SER A 156 15.26 -13.27 -29.64
CA SER A 156 15.48 -13.28 -28.20
C SER A 156 15.15 -14.67 -27.64
N ALA A 157 16.18 -15.49 -27.39
CA ALA A 157 16.03 -16.83 -26.83
C ALA A 157 15.42 -16.74 -25.42
N ASN A 158 14.22 -17.30 -25.27
CA ASN A 158 13.40 -17.22 -24.06
C ASN A 158 14.11 -17.92 -22.87
N ARG A 159 14.71 -17.15 -21.94
CA ARG A 159 15.21 -17.67 -20.65
C ARG A 159 14.40 -17.20 -19.44
N THR A 160 13.43 -16.29 -19.61
CA THR A 160 12.55 -15.83 -18.53
C THR A 160 11.09 -15.92 -18.93
N ALA A 161 10.19 -16.22 -17.98
CA ALA A 161 8.76 -16.30 -18.24
C ALA A 161 8.09 -14.92 -18.46
N ASN A 162 8.80 -13.81 -18.24
CA ASN A 162 8.24 -12.45 -18.31
C ASN A 162 8.75 -11.69 -19.55
N PRO A 163 7.89 -11.41 -20.55
CA PRO A 163 8.31 -10.69 -21.76
C PRO A 163 8.73 -9.24 -21.48
N TYR A 164 8.14 -8.54 -20.50
CA TYR A 164 8.52 -7.16 -20.17
C TYR A 164 9.96 -7.08 -19.67
N ALA A 165 10.35 -7.97 -18.77
CA ALA A 165 11.72 -8.05 -18.25
C ALA A 165 12.73 -8.40 -19.37
N THR A 166 12.34 -9.30 -20.28
CA THR A 166 13.16 -9.68 -21.44
C THR A 166 13.34 -8.51 -22.40
N PHE A 167 12.27 -7.77 -22.71
CA PHE A 167 12.33 -6.58 -23.55
C PHE A 167 13.19 -5.47 -22.92
N TYR A 168 13.00 -5.19 -21.63
CA TYR A 168 13.80 -4.20 -20.91
C TYR A 168 15.30 -4.53 -21.01
N LYS A 169 15.68 -5.81 -20.77
CA LYS A 169 17.07 -6.27 -20.90
C LYS A 169 17.60 -6.16 -22.33
N LEU A 170 16.79 -6.50 -23.34
CA LEU A 170 17.16 -6.38 -24.75
C LEU A 170 17.38 -4.91 -25.15
N SER A 171 16.43 -4.03 -24.83
CA SER A 171 16.51 -2.61 -25.17
C SER A 171 17.68 -1.92 -24.45
N SER A 172 17.83 -2.13 -23.13
CA SER A 172 18.93 -1.55 -22.34
C SER A 172 20.32 -1.99 -22.80
N SER A 173 20.46 -3.23 -23.27
CA SER A 173 21.74 -3.75 -23.77
C SER A 173 22.06 -3.38 -25.21
N THR A 174 21.10 -2.82 -25.95
CA THR A 174 21.25 -2.44 -27.35
C THR A 174 21.92 -1.07 -27.49
N ASN A 175 23.13 -1.04 -28.06
CA ASN A 175 23.93 0.20 -28.17
C ASN A 175 23.37 1.21 -29.20
N SER A 176 22.80 0.74 -30.31
CA SER A 176 22.27 1.63 -31.36
C SER A 176 20.94 2.27 -30.92
N ALA A 177 20.91 3.61 -30.83
CA ALA A 177 19.69 4.37 -30.55
C ALA A 177 18.58 4.08 -31.57
N THR A 178 18.92 4.06 -32.86
CA THR A 178 17.99 3.71 -33.94
C THR A 178 17.38 2.32 -33.76
N THR A 179 18.17 1.33 -33.33
CA THR A 179 17.66 -0.02 -33.07
C THR A 179 16.76 -0.05 -31.85
N ARG A 180 17.11 0.65 -30.75
CA ARG A 180 16.24 0.78 -29.57
C ARG A 180 14.88 1.38 -29.95
N ALA A 181 14.86 2.46 -30.73
CA ALA A 181 13.62 3.10 -31.18
C ALA A 181 12.77 2.17 -32.08
N LYS A 182 13.40 1.38 -32.96
CA LYS A 182 12.69 0.36 -33.76
C LYS A 182 12.08 -0.74 -32.89
N LEU A 183 12.81 -1.21 -31.88
CA LEU A 183 12.34 -2.21 -30.93
C LEU A 183 11.14 -1.70 -30.13
N ALA A 184 11.20 -0.46 -29.63
CA ALA A 184 10.11 0.17 -28.89
C ALA A 184 8.85 0.35 -29.73
N ARG A 185 8.96 0.87 -30.97
CA ARG A 185 7.81 0.95 -31.87
C ARG A 185 7.14 -0.40 -32.14
N ALA A 186 7.94 -1.44 -32.36
CA ALA A 186 7.40 -2.80 -32.56
C ALA A 186 6.74 -3.35 -31.29
N TRP A 187 7.31 -3.03 -30.12
CA TRP A 187 6.77 -3.39 -28.81
C TRP A 187 5.41 -2.72 -28.56
N HIS A 188 5.33 -1.40 -28.69
CA HIS A 188 4.11 -0.61 -28.50
C HIS A 188 3.01 -1.05 -29.47
N ALA A 189 3.33 -1.22 -30.76
CA ALA A 189 2.38 -1.72 -31.75
C ALA A 189 1.85 -3.15 -31.44
N SER A 190 2.65 -3.99 -30.77
CA SER A 190 2.20 -5.32 -30.36
C SER A 190 1.42 -5.30 -29.05
N ARG A 191 1.75 -4.40 -28.11
CA ARG A 191 0.99 -4.16 -26.88
C ARG A 191 -0.41 -3.64 -27.21
N ASP A 192 -0.50 -2.67 -28.11
CA ASP A 192 -1.73 -1.93 -28.38
C ASP A 192 -2.68 -2.63 -29.37
N ARG A 193 -2.29 -3.81 -29.88
CA ARG A 193 -3.11 -4.59 -30.83
C ARG A 193 -4.53 -4.86 -30.33
N ARG A 194 -4.70 -4.99 -29.02
CA ARG A 194 -5.98 -5.31 -28.35
C ARG A 194 -6.50 -4.18 -27.47
N LEU A 195 -5.95 -2.97 -27.63
CA LEU A 195 -6.27 -1.85 -26.76
C LEU A 195 -7.75 -1.52 -26.76
N ASP A 196 -8.39 -1.47 -27.95
CA ASP A 196 -9.82 -1.16 -28.06
C ASP A 196 -10.71 -2.21 -27.38
N GLU A 197 -10.28 -3.47 -27.36
CA GLU A 197 -10.99 -4.55 -26.67
C GLU A 197 -10.90 -4.38 -25.15
N LEU A 198 -9.69 -4.16 -24.64
CA LEU A 198 -9.45 -3.91 -23.23
C LEU A 198 -10.19 -2.66 -22.73
N VAL A 199 -10.13 -1.56 -23.49
CA VAL A 199 -10.85 -0.31 -23.19
C VAL A 199 -12.34 -0.56 -23.03
N ARG A 200 -12.98 -1.29 -23.96
CA ARG A 200 -14.41 -1.62 -23.87
C ARG A 200 -14.75 -2.39 -22.60
N VAL A 201 -13.91 -3.34 -22.18
CA VAL A 201 -14.15 -4.12 -20.96
C VAL A 201 -14.00 -3.24 -19.72
N VAL A 202 -12.96 -2.41 -19.66
CA VAL A 202 -12.74 -1.45 -18.58
C VAL A 202 -13.90 -0.46 -18.47
N ASP A 203 -14.41 0.07 -19.58
CA ASP A 203 -15.55 0.99 -19.55
C ASP A 203 -16.82 0.31 -19.01
N ARG A 204 -17.09 -0.95 -19.39
CA ARG A 204 -18.21 -1.73 -18.82
C ARG A 204 -18.05 -1.99 -17.33
N MET A 205 -16.81 -2.20 -16.87
CA MET A 205 -16.50 -2.33 -15.44
C MET A 205 -16.82 -1.04 -14.70
N VAL A 206 -16.40 0.11 -15.22
CA VAL A 206 -16.70 1.44 -14.64
C VAL A 206 -18.21 1.72 -14.65
N ASP A 207 -18.92 1.40 -15.73
CA ASP A 207 -20.38 1.58 -15.80
C ASP A 207 -21.14 0.76 -14.77
N THR A 208 -20.66 -0.45 -14.48
CA THR A 208 -21.24 -1.30 -13.44
C THR A 208 -21.05 -0.65 -12.05
N ARG A 209 -19.87 -0.07 -11.76
CA ARG A 209 -19.65 0.73 -10.54
C ARG A 209 -20.53 1.97 -10.44
N ARG A 210 -20.74 2.68 -11.55
CA ARG A 210 -21.64 3.84 -11.60
C ARG A 210 -23.07 3.44 -11.30
N GLN A 211 -23.50 2.25 -11.74
CA GLN A 211 -24.81 1.74 -11.38
C GLN A 211 -24.90 1.46 -9.88
N GLU A 212 -23.91 0.77 -9.31
CA GLU A 212 -23.84 0.53 -7.86
C GLU A 212 -23.85 1.82 -7.03
N SER A 213 -23.14 2.87 -7.46
CA SER A 213 -23.14 4.15 -6.76
C SER A 213 -24.51 4.84 -6.82
N ARG A 214 -25.21 4.78 -7.96
CA ARG A 214 -26.58 5.29 -8.12
C ARG A 214 -27.56 4.52 -7.23
N ASP A 215 -27.43 3.21 -7.14
CA ASP A 215 -28.28 2.36 -6.29
C ASP A 215 -28.06 2.60 -4.78
N GLN A 216 -26.93 3.22 -4.43
CA GLN A 216 -26.60 3.73 -3.09
C GLN A 216 -27.02 5.20 -2.89
N GLY A 217 -27.60 5.86 -3.90
CA GLY A 217 -27.98 7.27 -3.85
C GLY A 217 -26.80 8.24 -3.81
N ALA A 218 -25.62 7.84 -4.33
CA ALA A 218 -24.45 8.70 -4.43
C ALA A 218 -24.36 9.37 -5.81
N ASP A 219 -23.78 10.58 -5.84
CA ASP A 219 -23.63 11.36 -7.06
C ASP A 219 -22.66 10.72 -8.06
N SER A 220 -21.60 10.06 -7.59
CA SER A 220 -20.58 9.39 -8.41
C SER A 220 -19.91 8.25 -7.66
N VAL A 221 -19.12 7.44 -8.37
CA VAL A 221 -18.28 6.40 -7.75
C VAL A 221 -17.25 7.05 -6.83
N LEU A 222 -16.62 8.13 -7.29
CA LEU A 222 -15.67 8.92 -6.51
C LEU A 222 -16.29 9.47 -5.22
N ALA A 223 -17.53 9.96 -5.26
CA ALA A 223 -18.23 10.47 -4.08
C ALA A 223 -18.48 9.38 -3.02
N VAL A 224 -18.64 8.11 -3.43
CA VAL A 224 -18.69 6.98 -2.48
C VAL A 224 -17.31 6.76 -1.86
N THR A 225 -16.27 6.71 -2.68
CA THR A 225 -14.89 6.47 -2.21
C THR A 225 -14.40 7.56 -1.26
N LEU A 226 -14.65 8.83 -1.57
CA LEU A 226 -14.22 9.97 -0.75
C LEU A 226 -14.89 10.04 0.63
N ARG A 227 -15.97 9.28 0.90
CA ARG A 227 -16.51 9.13 2.27
C ARG A 227 -15.50 8.48 3.22
N ARG A 228 -14.48 7.80 2.69
CA ARG A 228 -13.37 7.21 3.45
C ARG A 228 -12.15 8.13 3.54
N CYS A 229 -12.28 9.38 3.09
CA CYS A 229 -11.23 10.38 3.15
C CYS A 229 -11.61 11.50 4.11
N GLN A 230 -10.61 12.22 4.61
CA GLN A 230 -10.78 13.43 5.44
C GLN A 230 -10.44 14.70 4.66
N ILE A 231 -10.71 14.68 3.35
CA ILE A 231 -10.51 15.79 2.41
C ILE A 231 -11.72 15.92 1.47
N SER A 232 -11.90 17.11 0.91
CA SER A 232 -12.91 17.34 -0.12
C SER A 232 -12.43 16.88 -1.49
N GLU A 233 -13.37 16.65 -2.41
CA GLU A 233 -13.08 16.35 -3.82
C GLU A 233 -12.21 17.46 -4.46
N ALA A 234 -12.51 18.72 -4.18
CA ALA A 234 -11.72 19.86 -4.67
C ALA A 234 -10.28 19.87 -4.14
N ALA A 235 -10.07 19.49 -2.87
CA ALA A 235 -8.72 19.40 -2.29
C ALA A 235 -7.93 18.24 -2.91
N ALA A 236 -8.56 17.09 -3.13
CA ALA A 236 -7.95 15.96 -3.81
C ALA A 236 -7.54 16.33 -5.25
N TRP A 237 -8.45 16.94 -6.02
CA TRP A 237 -8.14 17.38 -7.39
C TRP A 237 -7.01 18.40 -7.44
N ARG A 238 -7.03 19.42 -6.57
CA ARG A 238 -5.97 20.44 -6.50
C ARG A 238 -4.59 19.80 -6.28
N PHE A 239 -4.51 18.81 -5.39
CA PHE A 239 -3.27 18.07 -5.16
C PHE A 239 -2.82 17.28 -6.40
N ILE A 240 -3.75 16.54 -7.04
CA ILE A 240 -3.47 15.76 -8.26
C ILE A 240 -2.95 16.68 -9.38
N GLU A 241 -3.62 17.81 -9.60
CA GLU A 241 -3.26 18.77 -10.64
C GLU A 241 -1.87 19.37 -10.41
N GLN A 242 -1.57 19.80 -9.18
CA GLN A 242 -0.24 20.31 -8.82
C GLN A 242 0.85 19.26 -9.05
N TYR A 243 0.59 18.01 -8.66
CA TYR A 243 1.52 16.91 -8.88
C TYR A 243 1.70 16.59 -10.38
N LEU A 244 0.64 16.65 -11.17
CA LEU A 244 0.68 16.41 -12.62
C LEU A 244 1.49 17.48 -13.34
N ILE A 245 1.24 18.76 -13.04
CA ILE A 245 1.99 19.89 -13.61
C ILE A 245 3.48 19.75 -13.26
N GLY A 246 3.81 19.51 -11.98
CA GLY A 246 5.19 19.27 -11.58
C GLY A 246 5.80 18.07 -12.32
N SER A 247 5.09 16.95 -12.41
CA SER A 247 5.57 15.74 -13.08
C SER A 247 5.89 15.97 -14.56
N LEU A 248 5.15 16.83 -15.27
CA LEU A 248 5.44 17.20 -16.66
C LEU A 248 6.76 17.98 -16.77
N GLU A 249 6.97 18.97 -15.91
CA GLU A 249 8.23 19.74 -15.89
C GLU A 249 9.44 18.83 -15.60
N HIS A 250 9.27 17.93 -14.63
CA HIS A 250 10.29 16.98 -14.22
C HIS A 250 10.57 15.91 -15.30
N GLN A 251 9.53 15.45 -16.00
CA GLN A 251 9.66 14.55 -17.14
C GLN A 251 10.47 15.18 -18.27
N GLN A 252 10.24 16.45 -18.60
CA GLN A 252 11.00 17.16 -19.65
C GLN A 252 12.51 17.24 -19.33
N ARG A 253 12.87 17.44 -18.05
CA ARG A 253 14.27 17.43 -17.61
C ARG A 253 14.88 16.04 -17.74
N LEU A 254 14.17 15.00 -17.28
CA LEU A 254 14.62 13.62 -17.42
C LEU A 254 14.76 13.20 -18.89
N ASP A 255 13.83 13.61 -19.75
CA ASP A 255 13.89 13.35 -21.18
C ASP A 255 15.17 13.96 -21.78
N SER A 256 15.48 15.21 -21.42
CA SER A 256 16.70 15.89 -21.86
C SER A 256 17.98 15.18 -21.39
N GLU A 257 18.02 14.73 -20.13
CA GLU A 257 19.14 13.93 -19.60
C GLU A 257 19.35 12.63 -20.39
N VAL A 258 18.27 11.89 -20.62
CA VAL A 258 18.33 10.58 -21.29
C VAL A 258 18.69 10.73 -22.76
N LEU A 259 18.12 11.70 -23.49
CA LEU A 259 18.47 11.94 -24.89
C LEU A 259 19.94 12.36 -25.02
N GLY A 260 20.40 13.30 -24.17
CA GLY A 260 21.78 13.76 -24.16
C GLY A 260 22.78 12.64 -23.86
N ALA A 261 22.49 11.76 -22.91
CA ALA A 261 23.38 10.66 -22.52
C ALA A 261 23.36 9.48 -23.50
N THR A 262 22.26 9.27 -24.23
CA THR A 262 22.09 8.07 -25.09
C THR A 262 22.27 8.35 -26.58
N GLY A 263 22.41 9.62 -26.98
CA GLY A 263 22.56 10.05 -28.37
C GLY A 263 21.29 9.87 -29.21
N ALA A 264 20.14 9.69 -28.56
CA ALA A 264 18.85 9.58 -29.22
C ALA A 264 18.25 10.96 -29.55
N SER A 265 17.37 11.01 -30.56
CA SER A 265 16.74 12.24 -31.05
C SER A 265 15.37 12.52 -30.45
N ASP A 266 14.68 11.49 -29.98
CA ASP A 266 13.27 11.51 -29.60
C ASP A 266 12.95 10.32 -28.68
N GLN A 267 11.74 10.33 -28.09
CA GLN A 267 11.21 9.22 -27.28
C GLN A 267 12.17 8.76 -26.17
N ALA A 268 12.58 9.69 -25.31
CA ALA A 268 13.62 9.47 -24.32
C ALA A 268 13.40 8.20 -23.47
N MET A 269 12.16 7.93 -23.07
CA MET A 269 11.82 6.78 -22.23
C MET A 269 12.07 5.41 -22.89
N ASP A 270 12.07 5.33 -24.23
CA ASP A 270 12.48 4.12 -24.96
C ASP A 270 13.97 3.80 -24.79
N HIS A 271 14.76 4.78 -24.34
CA HIS A 271 16.20 4.71 -24.12
C HIS A 271 16.59 4.72 -22.64
N PHE A 272 15.64 4.89 -21.72
CA PHE A 272 15.88 4.99 -20.28
C PHE A 272 16.67 3.80 -19.72
N GLY A 273 16.34 2.57 -20.11
CA GLY A 273 17.07 1.38 -19.63
C GLY A 273 18.55 1.37 -20.06
N HIS A 274 18.88 1.96 -21.22
CA HIS A 274 20.27 2.10 -21.66
C HIS A 274 21.01 3.19 -20.86
N TYR A 275 20.32 4.30 -20.56
CA TYR A 275 20.81 5.35 -19.68
C TYR A 275 21.16 4.82 -18.28
N VAL A 276 20.25 4.07 -17.65
CA VAL A 276 20.48 3.45 -16.33
C VAL A 276 21.68 2.48 -16.37
N ARG A 277 21.83 1.69 -17.44
CA ARG A 277 22.99 0.80 -17.61
C ARG A 277 24.31 1.58 -17.67
N GLY A 278 24.32 2.76 -18.29
CA GLY A 278 25.47 3.66 -18.31
C GLY A 278 25.87 4.11 -16.91
N ILE A 279 24.89 4.39 -16.04
CA ILE A 279 25.11 4.79 -14.64
C ILE A 279 25.62 3.62 -13.80
N GLN A 280 25.13 2.40 -14.03
CA GLN A 280 25.61 1.22 -13.31
C GLN A 280 27.11 0.99 -13.49
N ALA A 281 27.66 1.27 -14.69
CA ALA A 281 29.10 1.34 -14.98
C ALA A 281 29.98 0.18 -14.45
N GLY A 282 29.41 -1.00 -14.19
CA GLY A 282 30.13 -2.14 -13.61
C GLY A 282 30.31 -2.12 -12.09
N ARG A 283 29.71 -1.15 -11.38
CA ARG A 283 29.66 -1.13 -9.91
C ARG A 283 28.91 -2.36 -9.37
N GLU A 284 29.39 -2.92 -8.28
CA GLU A 284 28.81 -4.12 -7.67
C GLU A 284 27.58 -3.77 -6.81
N VAL A 285 26.50 -4.55 -6.95
CA VAL A 285 25.29 -4.38 -6.13
C VAL A 285 25.40 -5.20 -4.86
N PRO A 286 25.34 -4.59 -3.66
CA PRO A 286 25.54 -5.30 -2.40
C PRO A 286 24.28 -6.06 -1.99
N LEU A 287 24.48 -7.16 -1.28
CA LEU A 287 23.45 -7.84 -0.49
C LEU A 287 23.60 -7.42 0.97
N LEU A 288 22.51 -6.95 1.58
CA LEU A 288 22.51 -6.35 2.91
C LEU A 288 22.14 -7.38 3.98
N PRO A 289 22.82 -7.41 5.15
CA PRO A 289 22.55 -8.39 6.20
C PRO A 289 21.18 -8.13 6.85
N VAL A 290 20.33 -9.16 6.92
CA VAL A 290 18.97 -9.05 7.46
C VAL A 290 18.98 -8.57 8.92
N GLU A 291 19.83 -9.12 9.78
CA GLU A 291 19.92 -8.71 11.18
C GLU A 291 20.40 -7.26 11.34
N GLY A 292 21.30 -6.78 10.46
CA GLY A 292 21.73 -5.38 10.45
C GLY A 292 20.58 -4.45 10.07
N CYS A 293 19.78 -4.83 9.08
CA CYS A 293 18.61 -4.07 8.66
C CYS A 293 17.54 -4.01 9.77
N LEU A 294 17.23 -5.15 10.41
CA LEU A 294 16.27 -5.21 11.52
C LEU A 294 16.78 -4.47 12.76
N SER A 295 18.10 -4.51 13.02
CA SER A 295 18.73 -3.70 14.06
C SER A 295 18.53 -2.21 13.78
N PHE A 296 18.72 -1.75 12.54
CA PHE A 296 18.50 -0.35 12.19
C PHE A 296 17.02 0.06 12.28
N ILE A 297 16.08 -0.79 11.86
CA ILE A 297 14.63 -0.54 12.05
C ILE A 297 14.31 -0.33 13.53
N ARG A 298 14.83 -1.20 14.42
CA ARG A 298 14.62 -1.06 15.88
C ARG A 298 15.25 0.21 16.42
N HIS A 299 16.42 0.59 15.91
CA HIS A 299 17.10 1.83 16.30
C HIS A 299 16.26 3.07 15.92
N VAL A 300 15.72 3.12 14.70
CA VAL A 300 14.81 4.18 14.23
C VAL A 300 13.53 4.20 15.07
N ALA A 301 12.88 3.05 15.27
CA ALA A 301 11.63 2.95 16.04
C ALA A 301 11.81 3.39 17.51
N LEU A 302 12.95 3.06 18.12
CA LEU A 302 13.25 3.46 19.49
C LEU A 302 13.44 4.98 19.62
N HIS A 303 14.33 5.56 18.83
CA HIS A 303 14.73 6.97 19.02
C HIS A 303 13.71 7.95 18.46
N LEU A 304 12.91 7.55 17.47
CA LEU A 304 11.96 8.47 16.82
C LEU A 304 10.52 8.22 17.25
N PHE A 305 10.19 7.02 17.75
CA PHE A 305 8.82 6.70 18.18
C PHE A 305 8.73 6.19 19.62
N GLY A 306 9.85 6.06 20.36
CA GLY A 306 9.83 5.54 21.73
C GLY A 306 9.47 4.06 21.82
N LEU A 307 9.59 3.33 20.70
CA LEU A 307 9.16 1.95 20.59
C LEU A 307 10.33 0.99 20.87
N THR A 308 10.18 0.21 21.93
CA THR A 308 11.05 -0.93 22.21
C THR A 308 10.45 -2.19 21.61
N LEU A 309 11.24 -2.90 20.80
CA LEU A 309 10.85 -4.17 20.20
C LEU A 309 11.69 -5.30 20.80
N THR A 310 11.04 -6.21 21.53
CA THR A 310 11.66 -7.38 22.14
C THR A 310 11.23 -8.63 21.39
N GLU A 311 12.18 -9.40 20.86
CA GLU A 311 11.86 -10.64 20.15
C GLU A 311 11.29 -11.67 21.13
N ALA A 312 10.09 -12.15 20.84
CA ALA A 312 9.43 -13.19 21.60
C ALA A 312 10.06 -14.57 21.29
N PRO A 313 9.94 -15.57 22.19
CA PRO A 313 10.46 -16.90 21.95
C PRO A 313 9.98 -17.48 20.61
N ALA A 314 10.91 -18.02 19.83
CA ALA A 314 10.60 -18.61 18.53
C ALA A 314 9.59 -19.76 18.69
N ARG A 315 8.58 -19.78 17.82
CA ARG A 315 7.60 -20.87 17.78
C ARG A 315 8.19 -22.07 17.05
N ALA A 316 7.91 -23.27 17.57
CA ALA A 316 8.39 -24.50 16.96
C ALA A 316 7.95 -24.59 15.49
N ASN A 317 8.88 -24.91 14.59
CA ASN A 317 8.65 -25.05 13.14
C ASN A 317 8.09 -23.81 12.43
N SER A 318 8.26 -22.60 13.00
CA SER A 318 7.87 -21.34 12.36
C SER A 318 9.09 -20.54 11.90
N GLN A 319 9.01 -19.95 10.70
CA GLN A 319 9.96 -18.94 10.24
C GLN A 319 9.56 -17.50 10.63
N VAL A 320 8.36 -17.33 11.20
CA VAL A 320 7.81 -16.03 11.61
C VAL A 320 8.49 -15.59 12.89
N ARG A 321 9.02 -14.37 12.89
CA ARG A 321 9.63 -13.73 14.07
C ARG A 321 8.63 -12.79 14.71
N ALA A 322 8.29 -13.02 15.97
CA ALA A 322 7.35 -12.20 16.72
C ALA A 322 8.12 -11.21 17.61
N PHE A 323 7.69 -9.94 17.62
CA PHE A 323 8.27 -8.88 18.44
C PHE A 323 7.20 -8.26 19.32
N ASP A 324 7.34 -8.40 20.64
CA ASP A 324 6.53 -7.67 21.60
C ASP A 324 6.97 -6.19 21.60
N VAL A 325 6.00 -5.29 21.44
CA VAL A 325 6.24 -3.86 21.29
C VAL A 325 5.77 -3.12 22.53
N ALA A 326 6.66 -2.32 23.10
CA ALA A 326 6.36 -1.40 24.18
C ALA A 326 6.60 0.05 23.75
N LEU A 327 5.68 0.95 24.10
CA LEU A 327 5.83 2.39 23.97
C LEU A 327 6.17 2.96 25.34
N ASP A 328 7.34 3.57 25.47
CA ASP A 328 7.81 4.17 26.72
C ASP A 328 7.70 3.20 27.92
N GLY A 329 8.06 1.93 27.68
CA GLY A 329 8.01 0.83 28.65
C GLY A 329 6.63 0.18 28.85
N ARG A 330 5.56 0.70 28.24
CA ARG A 330 4.21 0.14 28.33
C ARG A 330 3.92 -0.80 27.16
N PRO A 331 3.54 -2.07 27.37
CA PRO A 331 3.22 -2.99 26.28
C PRO A 331 2.00 -2.52 25.48
N ILE A 332 2.16 -2.29 24.18
CA ILE A 332 1.11 -1.80 23.29
C ILE A 332 0.64 -2.82 22.25
N GLY A 333 1.43 -3.85 21.93
CA GLY A 333 1.04 -4.84 20.92
C GLY A 333 2.20 -5.72 20.48
N GLN A 334 2.04 -6.37 19.32
CA GLN A 334 3.04 -7.27 18.75
C GLN A 334 3.14 -7.10 17.22
N ILE A 335 4.34 -7.27 16.68
CA ILE A 335 4.61 -7.31 15.23
C ILE A 335 5.15 -8.70 14.87
N ASN A 336 4.49 -9.38 13.93
CA ASN A 336 4.90 -10.68 13.39
C ASN A 336 5.51 -10.49 12.00
N LEU A 337 6.80 -10.82 11.85
CA LEU A 337 7.55 -10.67 10.59
C LEU A 337 7.71 -12.02 9.89
N ASP A 338 7.08 -12.19 8.72
CA ASP A 338 7.26 -13.32 7.80
C ASP A 338 8.04 -12.87 6.55
N LEU A 339 9.36 -13.04 6.62
CA LEU A 339 10.27 -12.51 5.61
C LEU A 339 10.40 -13.38 4.37
N TRP A 340 10.17 -14.69 4.43
CA TRP A 340 10.66 -15.62 3.40
C TRP A 340 9.54 -16.30 2.60
N GLU A 341 9.76 -16.48 1.30
CA GLU A 341 8.88 -17.27 0.43
C GLU A 341 8.93 -18.76 0.82
N THR A 342 7.77 -19.38 1.01
CA THR A 342 7.63 -20.84 1.13
C THR A 342 7.03 -21.37 -0.18
N GLY A 343 7.66 -22.40 -0.77
CA GLY A 343 7.40 -22.85 -2.16
C GLY A 343 5.98 -23.35 -2.48
N SER A 344 5.05 -23.29 -1.53
CA SER A 344 3.65 -23.67 -1.67
C SER A 344 2.71 -22.49 -2.00
N ARG A 345 3.16 -21.24 -1.93
CA ARG A 345 2.33 -20.06 -2.17
C ARG A 345 2.63 -19.39 -3.51
N ARG A 346 1.60 -18.93 -4.21
CA ARG A 346 1.73 -18.06 -5.39
C ARG A 346 2.34 -16.73 -4.93
N ARG A 347 3.25 -16.13 -5.72
CA ARG A 347 3.85 -14.83 -5.40
C ARG A 347 2.74 -13.79 -5.19
N THR A 348 2.61 -13.30 -3.96
CA THR A 348 1.79 -12.13 -3.60
C THR A 348 2.69 -10.93 -3.40
N THR A 349 2.10 -9.73 -3.44
CA THR A 349 2.78 -8.50 -3.05
C THR A 349 3.18 -8.56 -1.58
N ASN A 350 4.21 -7.79 -1.23
CA ASN A 350 4.51 -7.53 0.17
C ASN A 350 3.33 -6.75 0.76
N THR A 351 2.97 -7.10 2.00
CA THR A 351 1.78 -6.55 2.64
C THR A 351 1.94 -6.59 4.15
N THR A 352 1.39 -5.59 4.81
CA THR A 352 1.09 -5.60 6.23
C THR A 352 -0.40 -5.69 6.44
N THR A 353 -0.82 -6.52 7.38
CA THR A 353 -2.21 -6.59 7.82
C THR A 353 -2.30 -6.46 9.32
N GLY A 354 -3.25 -5.65 9.79
CA GLY A 354 -3.69 -5.65 11.17
C GLY A 354 -4.41 -6.95 11.44
N ILE A 355 -3.69 -7.92 11.98
CA ILE A 355 -4.28 -9.23 12.19
C ILE A 355 -5.17 -9.16 13.44
N ARG A 356 -4.77 -8.47 14.51
CA ARG A 356 -5.69 -8.17 15.63
C ARG A 356 -5.83 -6.68 15.81
N ASN A 357 -7.06 -6.19 15.94
CA ASN A 357 -7.33 -4.77 16.14
C ASN A 357 -7.38 -4.43 17.64
N ARG A 358 -7.17 -3.15 17.96
CA ARG A 358 -7.21 -2.65 19.33
C ARG A 358 -8.63 -2.69 19.86
N THR A 359 -8.81 -3.25 21.06
CA THR A 359 -10.02 -3.02 21.85
C THR A 359 -9.62 -2.47 23.21
N GLN A 360 -10.14 -1.30 23.58
CA GLN A 360 -9.89 -0.71 24.89
C GLN A 360 -11.22 -0.18 25.44
N TRP A 361 -11.99 -1.08 26.03
CA TRP A 361 -13.36 -0.81 26.48
C TRP A 361 -13.64 -1.37 27.87
N LYS A 362 -13.69 -0.51 28.89
CA LYS A 362 -13.92 -0.89 30.30
C LYS A 362 -13.03 -2.08 30.73
N THR A 363 -13.60 -3.27 30.84
CA THR A 363 -12.90 -4.52 31.22
C THR A 363 -12.41 -5.34 30.03
N ILE A 364 -12.75 -4.96 28.80
CA ILE A 364 -12.30 -5.61 27.56
C ILE A 364 -11.05 -4.87 27.07
N VAL A 365 -9.90 -5.51 27.20
CA VAL A 365 -8.61 -4.95 26.75
C VAL A 365 -7.96 -5.96 25.81
N GLN A 366 -7.78 -5.56 24.56
CA GLN A 366 -7.12 -6.33 23.51
C GLN A 366 -6.06 -5.47 22.85
N ARG A 367 -4.81 -5.93 22.88
CA ARG A 367 -3.68 -5.26 22.22
C ARG A 367 -3.63 -5.61 20.74
N PRO A 368 -3.41 -4.64 19.84
CA PRO A 368 -3.29 -4.93 18.42
C PRO A 368 -2.08 -5.82 18.08
N VAL A 369 -2.19 -6.56 16.98
CA VAL A 369 -1.12 -7.38 16.41
C VAL A 369 -1.06 -7.12 14.91
N ALA A 370 0.12 -6.78 14.40
CA ALA A 370 0.37 -6.62 12.97
C ALA A 370 1.13 -7.83 12.41
N TYR A 371 0.84 -8.23 11.18
CA TYR A 371 1.57 -9.25 10.43
C TYR A 371 2.15 -8.65 9.16
N VAL A 372 3.46 -8.77 9.01
CA VAL A 372 4.25 -8.22 7.91
C VAL A 372 4.71 -9.38 7.03
N SER A 373 4.25 -9.44 5.78
CA SER A 373 4.62 -10.46 4.81
C SER A 373 5.45 -9.88 3.69
N CYS A 374 6.69 -10.35 3.54
CA CYS A 374 7.65 -9.81 2.57
C CYS A 374 8.07 -10.80 1.47
N ARG A 375 7.83 -12.10 1.64
CA ARG A 375 8.05 -13.16 0.62
C ARG A 375 9.41 -13.07 -0.11
N PHE A 376 10.47 -12.72 0.60
CA PHE A 376 11.82 -12.64 0.04
C PHE A 376 12.37 -14.02 -0.30
N ARG A 377 13.22 -14.08 -1.33
CA ARG A 377 13.97 -15.27 -1.66
C ARG A 377 15.30 -15.28 -0.93
N ARG A 378 15.64 -16.44 -0.39
CA ARG A 378 17.00 -16.68 0.09
C ARG A 378 17.95 -16.68 -1.11
N VAL A 379 19.12 -16.11 -0.90
CA VAL A 379 20.21 -16.15 -1.88
C VAL A 379 20.80 -17.55 -1.95
N GLU A 380 21.37 -17.90 -3.11
CA GLU A 380 21.82 -19.28 -3.40
C GLU A 380 22.90 -19.79 -2.44
N ASP A 381 23.72 -18.89 -1.90
CA ASP A 381 24.77 -19.21 -0.92
C ASP A 381 24.25 -19.49 0.50
N GLY A 382 22.92 -19.39 0.71
CA GLY A 382 22.28 -19.61 2.00
C GLY A 382 22.50 -18.50 3.03
N SER A 383 23.17 -17.41 2.67
CA SER A 383 23.41 -16.29 3.59
C SER A 383 22.10 -15.56 3.93
N ASN A 384 22.01 -15.04 5.15
CA ASN A 384 20.86 -14.28 5.62
C ASN A 384 20.93 -12.81 5.14
N ARG A 385 20.96 -12.63 3.81
CA ARG A 385 21.10 -11.33 3.15
C ARG A 385 19.99 -11.08 2.14
N ILE A 386 19.67 -9.80 1.93
CA ILE A 386 18.58 -9.33 1.07
C ILE A 386 19.02 -8.14 0.21
N THR A 387 18.33 -7.90 -0.90
CA THR A 387 18.63 -6.78 -1.80
C THR A 387 18.19 -5.44 -1.20
N PHE A 388 18.71 -4.33 -1.72
CA PHE A 388 18.22 -2.99 -1.36
C PHE A 388 16.69 -2.85 -1.50
N GLN A 389 16.12 -3.35 -2.59
CA GLN A 389 14.66 -3.32 -2.81
C GLN A 389 13.89 -4.09 -1.74
N ASN A 390 14.42 -5.22 -1.28
CA ASN A 390 13.81 -5.97 -0.17
C ASN A 390 13.87 -5.15 1.13
N VAL A 391 14.99 -4.50 1.43
CA VAL A 391 15.09 -3.65 2.63
C VAL A 391 14.13 -2.46 2.56
N HIS A 392 14.10 -1.76 1.42
CA HIS A 392 13.16 -0.66 1.20
C HIS A 392 11.71 -1.10 1.44
N SER A 393 11.33 -2.26 0.91
CA SER A 393 9.99 -2.83 1.10
C SER A 393 9.76 -3.26 2.55
N LEU A 394 10.75 -3.85 3.23
CA LEU A 394 10.64 -4.21 4.65
C LEU A 394 10.37 -2.99 5.53
N PHE A 395 11.07 -1.87 5.30
CA PHE A 395 10.83 -0.63 6.05
C PHE A 395 9.44 -0.07 5.78
N HIS A 396 8.99 -0.10 4.51
CA HIS A 396 7.63 0.29 4.13
C HIS A 396 6.57 -0.49 4.92
N GLU A 397 6.62 -1.82 4.84
CA GLU A 397 5.64 -2.68 5.51
C GLU A 397 5.74 -2.56 7.04
N PHE A 398 6.94 -2.36 7.59
CA PHE A 398 7.13 -2.09 9.01
C PHE A 398 6.46 -0.78 9.45
N GLY A 399 6.48 0.27 8.62
CA GLY A 399 5.80 1.52 8.93
C GLY A 399 4.28 1.35 9.02
N HIS A 400 3.67 0.53 8.15
CA HIS A 400 2.25 0.14 8.33
C HIS A 400 2.02 -0.61 9.65
N ALA A 401 2.94 -1.48 10.06
CA ALA A 401 2.82 -2.21 11.31
C ALA A 401 2.88 -1.27 12.52
N VAL A 402 3.77 -0.28 12.50
CA VAL A 402 3.84 0.80 13.51
C VAL A 402 2.54 1.59 13.52
N ASN A 403 2.02 1.98 12.34
CA ASN A 403 0.75 2.70 12.23
C ASN A 403 -0.37 1.91 12.90
N HIS A 404 -0.49 0.62 12.58
CA HIS A 404 -1.52 -0.25 13.15
C HIS A 404 -1.49 -0.28 14.67
N LEU A 405 -0.31 -0.38 15.27
CA LEU A 405 -0.16 -0.42 16.73
C LEU A 405 -0.47 0.91 17.41
N LEU A 406 -0.23 2.04 16.74
CA LEU A 406 -0.36 3.38 17.31
C LEU A 406 -1.75 4.02 17.12
N ILE A 407 -2.64 3.43 16.32
CA ILE A 407 -4.04 3.88 16.18
C ILE A 407 -4.70 4.01 17.57
N ARG A 408 -5.38 5.14 17.80
CA ARG A 408 -5.95 5.51 19.11
C ARG A 408 -7.43 5.16 19.27
N LYS A 409 -8.16 4.86 18.17
CA LYS A 409 -9.53 4.31 18.23
C LYS A 409 -9.56 3.05 19.11
N ARG A 410 -10.54 2.98 19.99
CA ARG A 410 -10.72 1.99 21.05
C ARG A 410 -11.57 0.80 20.62
N LEU A 411 -12.38 0.93 19.56
CA LEU A 411 -13.23 -0.17 19.07
C LEU A 411 -12.62 -0.89 17.87
N PRO A 412 -12.70 -2.23 17.80
CA PRO A 412 -12.04 -3.04 16.76
C PRO A 412 -12.66 -2.89 15.37
N THR A 413 -13.89 -2.38 15.27
CA THR A 413 -14.59 -2.04 14.02
C THR A 413 -14.22 -0.67 13.47
N GLN A 414 -13.35 0.06 14.17
CA GLN A 414 -12.86 1.39 13.80
C GLN A 414 -11.36 1.55 14.08
N SER A 415 -10.70 0.55 14.66
CA SER A 415 -9.26 0.53 14.88
C SER A 415 -8.67 -0.49 13.91
N GLY A 416 -7.72 -0.07 13.08
CA GLY A 416 -7.14 -0.91 12.02
C GLY A 416 -6.79 -0.10 10.77
N LEU A 417 -5.85 -0.61 9.99
CA LEU A 417 -5.39 0.05 8.76
C LEU A 417 -6.51 0.15 7.71
N GLU A 418 -7.45 -0.81 7.71
CA GLU A 418 -8.59 -0.86 6.80
C GLU A 418 -9.59 0.30 7.01
N TYR A 419 -9.59 0.90 8.20
CA TYR A 419 -10.46 2.02 8.57
C TYR A 419 -9.75 3.38 8.52
N LEU A 420 -8.42 3.39 8.37
CA LEU A 420 -7.64 4.62 8.25
C LEU A 420 -8.06 5.38 6.98
N PRO A 421 -8.16 6.73 7.01
CA PRO A 421 -8.45 7.50 5.82
C PRO A 421 -7.47 7.17 4.69
N LEU A 422 -8.00 6.96 3.48
CA LEU A 422 -7.23 6.39 2.37
C LEU A 422 -5.96 7.18 2.07
N GLU A 423 -6.04 8.51 2.09
CA GLU A 423 -4.93 9.42 1.80
C GLU A 423 -3.82 9.41 2.86
N ARG A 424 -4.05 8.81 4.04
CA ARG A 424 -3.07 8.71 5.12
C ARG A 424 -2.40 7.36 5.24
N LEU A 425 -2.93 6.34 4.57
CA LEU A 425 -2.47 4.96 4.69
C LEU A 425 -0.96 4.83 4.43
N GLU A 426 -0.47 5.66 3.53
CA GLU A 426 0.92 5.63 3.06
C GLU A 426 1.83 6.67 3.73
N ASP A 427 1.31 7.55 4.59
CA ASP A 427 2.10 8.63 5.21
C ASP A 427 3.27 8.06 6.02
N LEU A 428 2.99 7.10 6.91
CA LEU A 428 3.99 6.55 7.82
C LEU A 428 4.84 5.44 7.16
N SER A 429 4.25 4.56 6.34
CA SER A 429 4.98 3.50 5.62
C SER A 429 6.04 4.08 4.69
N MET A 430 5.66 5.06 3.87
CA MET A 430 6.59 5.73 2.96
C MET A 430 7.56 6.67 3.67
N TRP A 431 7.31 7.06 4.91
CA TRP A 431 8.30 7.77 5.70
C TRP A 431 9.35 6.79 6.26
N PHE A 432 8.93 5.62 6.75
CA PHE A 432 9.85 4.59 7.21
C PHE A 432 10.79 4.10 6.09
N GLU A 433 10.29 3.86 4.88
CA GLU A 433 11.14 3.40 3.76
C GLU A 433 12.28 4.38 3.42
N LYS A 434 12.12 5.68 3.70
CA LYS A 434 13.14 6.70 3.39
C LYS A 434 14.39 6.58 4.25
N TRP A 435 14.33 5.90 5.39
CA TRP A 435 15.51 5.67 6.25
C TRP A 435 16.61 4.85 5.56
N VAL A 436 16.29 4.07 4.52
CA VAL A 436 17.31 3.36 3.73
C VAL A 436 18.19 4.30 2.89
N TYR A 437 17.79 5.56 2.73
CA TYR A 437 18.57 6.62 2.08
C TYR A 437 19.46 7.39 3.07
N HIS A 438 19.19 7.30 4.38
CA HIS A 438 19.94 8.03 5.39
C HIS A 438 21.40 7.55 5.46
N PRO A 439 22.40 8.45 5.66
CA PRO A 439 23.81 8.05 5.76
C PRO A 439 24.08 7.03 6.87
N GLN A 440 23.45 7.20 8.05
CA GLN A 440 23.63 6.27 9.18
C GLN A 440 23.19 4.83 8.85
N PHE A 441 22.34 4.60 7.84
CA PHE A 441 22.00 3.22 7.44
C PHE A 441 23.25 2.44 7.02
N ALA A 442 24.12 3.06 6.22
CA ALA A 442 25.36 2.42 5.78
C ALA A 442 26.35 2.20 6.93
N ASP A 443 26.40 3.17 7.86
CA ASP A 443 27.26 3.11 9.05
C ASP A 443 26.80 2.03 10.03
N HIS A 444 25.50 1.95 10.30
CA HIS A 444 24.90 0.97 11.21
C HIS A 444 25.10 -0.46 10.73
N LEU A 445 25.11 -0.67 9.41
CA LEU A 445 25.37 -1.97 8.79
C LEU A 445 26.87 -2.31 8.70
N ASN A 446 27.77 -1.39 9.09
CA ASN A 446 29.22 -1.53 8.96
C ASN A 446 29.67 -1.88 7.53
N LEU A 447 29.06 -1.25 6.52
CA LEU A 447 29.35 -1.55 5.12
C LEU A 447 30.79 -1.15 4.75
N SER A 448 31.46 -2.01 3.99
CA SER A 448 32.78 -1.73 3.38
C SER A 448 32.68 -0.60 2.34
N PRO A 449 33.81 0.04 1.94
CA PRO A 449 33.79 1.06 0.90
C PRO A 449 33.12 0.61 -0.41
N THR A 450 33.35 -0.63 -0.84
CA THR A 450 32.70 -1.21 -2.03
C THR A 450 31.20 -1.39 -1.84
N GLU A 451 30.77 -1.91 -0.69
CA GLU A 451 29.32 -2.04 -0.40
C GLU A 451 28.64 -0.67 -0.30
N ARG A 452 29.33 0.36 0.19
CA ARG A 452 28.81 1.73 0.24
C ARG A 452 28.62 2.32 -1.15
N ASP A 453 29.58 2.15 -2.05
CA ASP A 453 29.45 2.58 -3.45
C ASP A 453 28.28 1.85 -4.14
N GLY A 454 28.17 0.55 -3.92
CA GLY A 454 27.07 -0.25 -4.43
C GLY A 454 25.70 0.11 -3.85
N LEU A 455 25.63 0.46 -2.57
CA LEU A 455 24.40 0.96 -1.93
C LEU A 455 24.01 2.33 -2.51
N GLN A 456 24.99 3.20 -2.74
CA GLN A 456 24.77 4.50 -3.39
C GLN A 456 24.22 4.32 -4.82
N LEU A 457 24.77 3.37 -5.59
CA LEU A 457 24.20 3.00 -6.88
C LEU A 457 22.73 2.55 -6.75
N CYS A 458 22.40 1.71 -5.76
CA CYS A 458 21.03 1.24 -5.57
C CYS A 458 20.06 2.41 -5.30
N ARG A 459 20.48 3.38 -4.49
CA ARG A 459 19.72 4.60 -4.20
C ARG A 459 19.53 5.45 -5.45
N GLU A 460 20.59 5.68 -6.22
CA GLU A 460 20.53 6.43 -7.49
C GLU A 460 19.58 5.78 -8.50
N VAL A 461 19.68 4.45 -8.68
CA VAL A 461 18.80 3.71 -9.59
C VAL A 461 17.36 3.80 -9.11
N LYS A 462 17.10 3.65 -7.80
CA LYS A 462 15.75 3.75 -7.25
C LYS A 462 15.16 5.15 -7.42
N GLN A 463 15.94 6.19 -7.17
CA GLN A 463 15.55 7.58 -7.42
C GLN A 463 15.20 7.80 -8.89
N LEU A 464 16.01 7.27 -9.83
CA LEU A 464 15.71 7.34 -11.27
C LEU A 464 14.44 6.58 -11.65
N GLU A 465 14.17 5.42 -11.06
CA GLU A 465 12.92 4.70 -11.26
C GLU A 465 11.70 5.51 -10.77
N TYR A 466 11.81 6.22 -9.64
CA TYR A 466 10.79 7.15 -9.17
C TYR A 466 10.62 8.32 -10.15
N ARG A 467 11.71 8.97 -10.56
CA ARG A 467 11.69 10.07 -11.54
C ARG A 467 10.97 9.68 -12.83
N ARG A 468 11.31 8.51 -13.38
CA ARG A 468 10.71 7.95 -14.59
C ARG A 468 9.23 7.62 -14.45
N SER A 469 8.74 7.39 -13.23
CA SER A 469 7.34 7.00 -12.98
C SER A 469 6.47 8.14 -12.47
N HIS A 470 7.01 9.33 -12.22
CA HIS A 470 6.22 10.48 -11.74
C HIS A 470 5.05 10.79 -12.67
N LEU A 471 5.32 10.97 -13.97
CA LEU A 471 4.28 11.30 -14.93
C LEU A 471 3.25 10.17 -15.09
N ASP A 472 3.70 8.92 -15.24
CA ASP A 472 2.79 7.77 -15.35
C ASP A 472 1.85 7.69 -14.13
N ARG A 473 2.37 7.88 -12.92
CA ARG A 473 1.57 7.86 -11.69
C ARG A 473 0.62 9.06 -11.59
N ALA A 474 1.06 10.24 -12.01
CA ALA A 474 0.24 11.45 -12.05
C ALA A 474 -0.94 11.30 -13.00
N VAL A 475 -0.68 10.87 -14.25
CA VAL A 475 -1.72 10.63 -15.26
C VAL A 475 -2.65 9.51 -14.79
N THR A 476 -2.12 8.43 -14.22
CA THR A 476 -2.96 7.34 -13.68
C THR A 476 -3.89 7.85 -12.57
N ALA A 477 -3.40 8.66 -11.63
CA ALA A 477 -4.23 9.24 -10.57
C ALA A 477 -5.27 10.24 -11.10
N ALA A 478 -4.88 11.12 -12.04
CA ALA A 478 -5.80 12.07 -12.65
C ALA A 478 -6.89 11.38 -13.49
N LEU A 479 -6.52 10.35 -14.25
CA LEU A 479 -7.43 9.56 -15.06
C LEU A 479 -8.40 8.77 -14.18
N ASP A 480 -7.91 8.12 -13.13
CA ASP A 480 -8.74 7.41 -12.14
C ASP A 480 -9.75 8.34 -11.46
N PHE A 481 -9.29 9.51 -11.02
CA PHE A 481 -10.12 10.50 -10.36
C PHE A 481 -11.22 11.03 -11.29
N ARG A 482 -10.87 11.45 -12.53
CA ARG A 482 -11.84 11.97 -13.50
C ARG A 482 -12.82 10.91 -13.97
N LEU A 483 -12.35 9.70 -14.23
CA LEU A 483 -13.18 8.60 -14.74
C LEU A 483 -14.28 8.22 -13.74
N HIS A 484 -13.94 8.12 -12.46
CA HIS A 484 -14.87 7.76 -11.38
C HIS A 484 -15.69 8.95 -10.83
N GLY A 485 -15.24 10.19 -11.07
CA GLY A 485 -16.04 11.39 -10.86
C GLY A 485 -17.09 11.63 -11.95
N SER A 486 -16.83 11.11 -13.16
CA SER A 486 -17.74 11.26 -14.30
C SER A 486 -18.88 10.24 -14.33
N GLN A 487 -20.02 10.66 -14.86
CA GLN A 487 -21.20 9.81 -15.08
C GLN A 487 -21.21 9.05 -16.40
N ASN A 488 -20.53 9.57 -17.42
CA ASN A 488 -20.72 9.14 -18.80
C ASN A 488 -19.42 8.89 -19.57
N ASP A 489 -18.27 9.27 -19.01
CA ASP A 489 -17.02 9.22 -19.75
C ASP A 489 -16.44 7.80 -19.78
N GLY A 490 -15.98 7.36 -20.94
CA GLY A 490 -15.06 6.22 -21.03
C GLY A 490 -13.64 6.65 -20.72
N ILE A 491 -12.76 5.68 -20.49
CA ILE A 491 -11.34 5.92 -20.19
C ILE A 491 -10.63 6.68 -21.33
N LYS A 492 -11.03 6.44 -22.59
CA LYS A 492 -10.47 7.11 -23.75
C LYS A 492 -10.82 8.61 -23.77
N GLU A 493 -12.07 8.95 -23.52
CA GLU A 493 -12.55 10.33 -23.49
C GLU A 493 -11.99 11.09 -22.28
N ALA A 494 -11.81 10.40 -21.15
CA ALA A 494 -11.15 10.97 -19.98
C ALA A 494 -9.66 11.28 -20.24
N PHE A 495 -8.95 10.37 -20.92
CA PHE A 495 -7.55 10.58 -21.34
C PHE A 495 -7.43 11.75 -22.32
N GLN A 496 -8.31 11.83 -23.32
CA GLN A 496 -8.32 12.92 -24.31
C GLN A 496 -8.49 14.29 -23.65
N ARG A 497 -9.40 14.42 -22.67
CA ARG A 497 -9.56 15.69 -21.93
C ARG A 497 -8.34 16.07 -21.11
N LEU A 498 -7.67 15.10 -20.47
CA LEU A 498 -6.41 15.37 -19.79
C LEU A 498 -5.33 15.82 -20.77
N ASP A 499 -5.30 15.26 -21.98
CA ASP A 499 -4.36 15.65 -23.02
C ASP A 499 -4.64 17.04 -23.60
N GLU A 500 -5.91 17.38 -23.85
CA GLU A 500 -6.31 18.72 -24.30
C GLU A 500 -5.91 19.82 -23.30
N GLU A 501 -5.93 19.50 -22.01
CA GLU A 501 -5.67 20.46 -20.92
C GLU A 501 -4.17 20.54 -20.56
N TYR A 502 -3.46 19.42 -20.53
CA TYR A 502 -2.09 19.36 -20.01
C TYR A 502 -1.03 18.88 -21.02
N GLY A 503 -1.44 18.42 -22.21
CA GLY A 503 -0.52 17.96 -23.27
C GLY A 503 0.23 16.66 -22.94
N ILE A 504 -0.39 15.74 -22.20
CA ILE A 504 0.25 14.50 -21.72
C ILE A 504 0.72 13.55 -22.85
N SER A 505 0.13 13.64 -24.05
CA SER A 505 0.50 12.83 -25.22
C SER A 505 1.90 13.16 -25.76
N ALA A 506 2.53 14.24 -25.30
CA ALA A 506 3.94 14.50 -25.57
C ALA A 506 4.87 13.43 -24.97
N HIS A 507 4.43 12.73 -23.91
CA HIS A 507 5.26 11.82 -23.13
C HIS A 507 4.66 10.42 -22.94
N CYS A 508 3.35 10.23 -23.04
CA CYS A 508 2.67 8.95 -22.79
C CYS A 508 1.55 8.67 -23.80
N THR A 509 1.02 7.44 -23.82
CA THR A 509 -0.07 7.02 -24.70
C THR A 509 -1.18 6.36 -23.91
N LEU A 510 -2.42 6.36 -24.43
CA LEU A 510 -3.53 5.66 -23.78
C LEU A 510 -3.20 4.20 -23.45
N GLY A 511 -2.44 3.50 -24.30
CA GLY A 511 -2.09 2.09 -24.10
C GLY A 511 -1.29 1.79 -22.82
N ASP A 512 -0.73 2.81 -22.17
CA ASP A 512 0.02 2.67 -20.91
C ASP A 512 -0.91 2.43 -19.70
N PHE A 513 -2.17 2.89 -19.76
CA PHE A 513 -3.01 3.06 -18.56
C PHE A 513 -4.07 1.98 -18.28
N PRO A 514 -4.83 1.44 -19.27
CA PRO A 514 -5.92 0.49 -19.02
C PRO A 514 -5.58 -0.73 -18.15
N PRO A 515 -4.38 -1.34 -18.21
CA PRO A 515 -4.05 -2.45 -17.32
C PRO A 515 -4.22 -2.10 -15.82
N TYR A 516 -3.93 -0.86 -15.42
CA TYR A 516 -4.09 -0.41 -14.03
C TYR A 516 -5.56 -0.37 -13.57
N PHE A 517 -6.50 -0.21 -14.51
CA PHE A 517 -7.95 -0.19 -14.28
C PHE A 517 -8.59 -1.58 -14.25
N THR A 518 -7.79 -2.65 -14.15
CA THR A 518 -8.28 -4.02 -13.95
C THR A 518 -8.03 -4.50 -12.53
N TRP A 519 -6.79 -4.42 -12.06
CA TRP A 519 -6.35 -4.75 -10.70
C TRP A 519 -5.02 -4.01 -10.38
N PRO A 520 -4.80 -3.50 -9.16
CA PRO A 520 -5.69 -3.52 -7.99
C PRO A 520 -6.69 -2.34 -7.95
N MET A 521 -6.46 -1.29 -8.76
CA MET A 521 -7.12 0.01 -8.57
C MET A 521 -8.64 -0.03 -8.72
N PHE A 522 -9.15 -0.76 -9.71
CA PHE A 522 -10.59 -0.90 -9.93
C PHE A 522 -11.31 -1.66 -8.80
N GLN A 523 -10.60 -2.59 -8.15
CA GLN A 523 -11.22 -3.45 -7.12
C GLN A 523 -11.15 -2.85 -5.73
N ALA A 524 -10.06 -2.15 -5.38
CA ALA A 524 -9.84 -1.68 -4.02
C ALA A 524 -10.59 -0.37 -3.73
N ASN A 525 -10.18 0.73 -4.37
CA ASN A 525 -10.65 2.08 -4.06
C ASN A 525 -10.74 2.93 -5.35
N PRO A 526 -11.77 2.74 -6.19
CA PRO A 526 -11.90 3.47 -7.45
C PRO A 526 -11.96 4.99 -7.24
N GLY A 527 -11.14 5.75 -7.95
CA GLY A 527 -11.02 7.21 -7.83
C GLY A 527 -10.05 7.70 -6.75
N ALA A 528 -9.43 6.80 -5.98
CA ALA A 528 -8.55 7.16 -4.87
C ALA A 528 -7.07 6.83 -5.11
N ASN A 529 -6.63 6.58 -6.35
CA ASN A 529 -5.21 6.35 -6.62
C ASN A 529 -4.30 7.53 -6.23
N PHE A 530 -4.87 8.74 -6.11
CA PHE A 530 -4.17 9.91 -5.60
C PHE A 530 -3.64 9.72 -4.17
N ALA A 531 -4.25 8.84 -3.36
CA ALA A 531 -3.86 8.59 -1.99
C ALA A 531 -2.40 8.11 -1.86
N TYR A 532 -1.93 7.30 -2.81
CA TYR A 532 -0.52 6.88 -2.87
C TYR A 532 0.43 8.06 -3.11
N LEU A 533 0.02 9.02 -3.95
CA LEU A 533 0.80 10.21 -4.24
C LEU A 533 0.78 11.18 -3.05
N TRP A 534 -0.38 11.28 -2.39
CA TRP A 534 -0.57 12.06 -1.18
C TRP A 534 0.41 11.60 -0.10
N GLY A 535 0.39 10.30 0.25
CA GLY A 535 1.32 9.75 1.24
C GLY A 535 2.79 9.85 0.83
N ALA A 536 3.10 9.75 -0.47
CA ALA A 536 4.46 9.99 -0.95
C ALA A 536 4.91 11.46 -0.76
N GLY A 537 3.99 12.42 -0.95
CA GLY A 537 4.20 13.85 -0.67
C GLY A 537 4.38 14.12 0.82
N THR A 538 3.42 13.69 1.65
CA THR A 538 3.46 13.85 3.11
C THR A 538 4.73 13.25 3.69
N SER A 539 5.04 12.00 3.33
CA SER A 539 6.22 11.32 3.84
C SER A 539 7.53 11.98 3.41
N ALA A 540 7.62 12.51 2.19
CA ALA A 540 8.80 13.26 1.77
C ALA A 540 8.95 14.56 2.55
N GLN A 541 7.86 15.34 2.67
CA GLN A 541 7.83 16.59 3.42
C GLN A 541 8.25 16.38 4.88
N LEU A 542 7.70 15.36 5.54
CA LEU A 542 8.03 15.02 6.93
C LEU A 542 9.42 14.40 7.07
N PHE A 543 10.04 13.88 6.01
CA PHE A 543 11.39 13.30 6.08
C PHE A 543 12.51 14.35 5.90
N VAL A 544 12.23 15.48 5.25
CA VAL A 544 13.25 16.53 4.98
C VAL A 544 14.07 16.95 6.21
N PRO A 545 13.50 17.19 7.40
CA PRO A 545 14.27 17.59 8.59
C PRO A 545 15.32 16.56 9.05
N PHE A 546 15.13 15.30 8.68
CA PHE A 546 16.00 14.19 9.03
C PHE A 546 17.17 14.01 8.06
N LEU A 547 17.18 14.71 6.92
CA LEU A 547 18.28 14.69 5.97
C LEU A 547 19.53 15.34 6.59
N GLY A 548 20.43 14.50 7.13
CA GLY A 548 21.67 14.94 7.76
C GLY A 548 21.56 15.22 9.26
N THR A 549 20.48 14.76 9.89
CA THR A 549 20.33 14.77 11.35
C THR A 549 20.46 13.33 11.85
N ALA A 550 21.33 13.09 12.84
CA ALA A 550 21.46 11.77 13.44
C ALA A 550 20.12 11.34 14.07
N VAL A 551 19.75 10.06 13.92
CA VAL A 551 18.52 9.46 14.47
C VAL A 551 18.36 9.80 15.96
N GLU A 552 19.45 9.77 16.71
CA GLU A 552 19.48 10.01 18.17
C GLU A 552 19.35 11.50 18.54
N SER A 553 19.44 12.40 17.57
CA SER A 553 19.39 13.86 17.76
C SER A 553 18.23 14.51 17.01
N ALA A 554 17.30 13.72 16.48
CA ALA A 554 16.28 14.19 15.56
C ALA A 554 15.04 14.81 16.21
N GLY A 555 14.97 14.82 17.55
CA GLY A 555 13.87 15.36 18.34
C GLY A 555 13.40 14.39 19.40
N GLU A 556 12.47 14.82 20.24
CA GLU A 556 11.84 13.93 21.21
C GLU A 556 10.85 13.00 20.50
N PRO A 557 10.76 11.70 20.87
CA PRO A 557 9.84 10.76 20.23
C PRO A 557 8.37 11.20 20.24
N GLU A 558 7.95 11.97 21.25
CA GLU A 558 6.60 12.50 21.34
C GLU A 558 6.30 13.52 20.22
N ASP A 559 7.21 14.46 19.98
CA ASP A 559 7.08 15.47 18.93
C ASP A 559 6.99 14.81 17.53
N ILE A 560 7.78 13.75 17.31
CA ILE A 560 7.72 12.99 16.06
C ILE A 560 6.38 12.28 15.91
N ARG A 561 5.87 11.62 16.96
CA ARG A 561 4.55 10.99 16.93
C ARG A 561 3.44 12.02 16.70
N ASP A 562 3.56 13.22 17.25
CA ASP A 562 2.57 14.28 17.08
C ASP A 562 2.54 14.84 15.66
N ALA A 563 3.69 14.91 14.98
CA ALA A 563 3.75 15.21 13.54
C ALA A 563 3.00 14.18 12.68
N PHE A 564 2.86 12.94 13.16
CA PHE A 564 2.06 11.88 12.54
C PHE A 564 0.71 11.64 13.22
N SER A 565 0.22 12.57 14.06
CA SER A 565 -1.00 12.34 14.85
C SER A 565 -2.23 12.01 13.98
N SER A 566 -2.31 12.55 12.76
CA SER A 566 -3.37 12.24 11.78
C SER A 566 -3.40 10.77 11.33
N CYS A 567 -2.27 10.06 11.42
CA CYS A 567 -2.14 8.62 11.16
C CYS A 567 -2.74 7.76 12.29
N PHE A 568 -2.90 8.34 13.48
CA PHE A 568 -3.34 7.65 14.69
C PHE A 568 -4.75 8.08 15.13
N GLU A 569 -5.18 9.27 14.73
CA GLU A 569 -6.46 9.91 15.05
C GLU A 569 -7.29 10.16 13.78
N PHE A 570 -8.28 9.30 13.53
CA PHE A 570 -8.99 9.30 12.24
C PHE A 570 -9.88 10.52 12.01
N ASP A 571 -10.28 11.19 13.10
CA ASP A 571 -11.20 12.32 13.07
C ASP A 571 -10.48 13.67 12.79
N GLN A 572 -9.15 13.67 12.80
CA GLN A 572 -8.40 14.86 12.36
C GLN A 572 -8.63 15.14 10.88
N VAL A 573 -8.43 16.38 10.43
CA VAL A 573 -8.47 16.74 9.01
C VAL A 573 -7.11 16.46 8.38
N SER A 574 -7.09 15.99 7.13
CA SER A 574 -5.82 15.78 6.42
C SER A 574 -5.30 17.12 5.91
N ILE A 575 -4.02 17.39 6.16
CA ILE A 575 -3.34 18.57 5.62
C ILE A 575 -2.82 18.21 4.24
N GLN A 576 -3.09 19.07 3.25
CA GLN A 576 -2.56 18.87 1.91
C GLN A 576 -1.03 18.95 1.93
N PRO A 577 -0.31 17.91 1.47
CA PRO A 577 1.13 17.90 1.46
C PRO A 577 1.69 18.81 0.38
N ASP A 578 2.91 19.28 0.59
CA ASP A 578 3.69 19.99 -0.43
C ASP A 578 4.16 19.01 -1.51
N THR A 579 3.58 19.12 -2.70
CA THR A 579 3.95 18.29 -3.85
C THR A 579 5.40 18.48 -4.28
N THR A 580 6.07 19.58 -3.93
CA THR A 580 7.48 19.80 -4.31
C THR A 580 8.45 18.94 -3.50
N ALA A 581 8.07 18.55 -2.28
CA ALA A 581 8.91 17.76 -1.39
C ALA A 581 9.24 16.37 -1.97
N ILE A 582 8.27 15.73 -2.65
CA ILE A 582 8.50 14.42 -3.28
C ILE A 582 9.51 14.52 -4.43
N PHE A 583 9.41 15.56 -5.26
CA PHE A 583 10.35 15.78 -6.36
C PHE A 583 11.73 16.09 -5.80
N ALA A 584 11.84 16.97 -4.81
CA ALA A 584 13.12 17.28 -4.16
C ALA A 584 13.81 16.02 -3.62
N PHE A 585 13.07 15.14 -2.94
CA PHE A 585 13.63 13.91 -2.36
C PHE A 585 14.18 12.93 -3.42
N TYR A 586 13.51 12.77 -4.56
CA TYR A 586 13.91 11.82 -5.59
C TYR A 586 14.78 12.43 -6.71
N GLU A 587 14.89 13.75 -6.81
CA GLU A 587 15.67 14.43 -7.84
C GLU A 587 16.99 15.03 -7.40
N GLU A 588 17.09 15.49 -6.15
CA GLU A 588 18.36 16.01 -5.65
C GLU A 588 19.35 14.85 -5.57
N ARG A 589 20.22 14.73 -6.59
CA ARG A 589 21.46 13.95 -6.48
C ARG A 589 22.17 14.54 -5.29
N THR A 590 22.20 13.85 -4.16
CA THR A 590 23.00 14.28 -3.02
C THR A 590 24.43 14.33 -3.53
N PRO A 591 25.03 15.50 -3.76
CA PRO A 591 26.44 15.55 -4.09
C PRO A 591 27.15 15.07 -2.82
N GLN A 592 28.21 14.29 -2.97
CA GLN A 592 29.12 14.06 -1.86
C GLN A 592 29.55 15.43 -1.29
N GLY A 593 28.98 15.83 -0.16
CA GLY A 593 29.47 16.94 0.66
C GLY A 593 28.76 18.29 0.58
N GLU A 594 27.67 18.48 -0.16
CA GLU A 594 26.92 19.76 -0.11
C GLU A 594 25.49 19.60 0.42
N ARG A 595 25.14 20.47 1.38
CA ARG A 595 23.84 20.49 2.07
C ARG A 595 22.72 20.79 1.07
N SER A 596 21.59 20.10 1.24
CA SER A 596 20.35 20.38 0.50
C SER A 596 19.98 21.87 0.60
N PRO A 597 19.61 22.53 -0.52
CA PRO A 597 19.22 23.94 -0.53
C PRO A 597 17.92 24.23 0.25
N TYR A 598 17.18 23.21 0.69
CA TYR A 598 15.94 23.36 1.46
C TYR A 598 16.10 24.02 2.83
N ARG A 599 17.33 24.09 3.39
CA ARG A 599 17.60 24.88 4.60
C ARG A 599 17.64 26.40 4.37
N VAL A 600 17.73 26.87 3.12
CA VAL A 600 17.89 28.31 2.83
C VAL A 600 16.54 29.00 2.63
N ALA A 601 15.48 28.28 2.22
CA ALA A 601 14.18 28.88 1.92
C ALA A 601 13.24 29.06 3.14
N HIS A 602 13.44 28.31 4.23
CA HIS A 602 12.55 28.36 5.41
C HIS A 602 13.16 29.01 6.65
N ALA A 603 14.44 29.40 6.62
CA ALA A 603 15.08 30.13 7.73
C ALA A 603 14.90 31.66 7.65
N THR A 604 14.26 32.18 6.59
CA THR A 604 14.07 33.63 6.36
C THR A 604 12.68 34.14 6.72
N ALA A 605 11.79 33.30 7.28
CA ALA A 605 10.45 33.71 7.70
C ALA A 605 10.33 34.13 9.19
N GLU A 606 11.39 34.00 10.00
CA GLU A 606 11.34 34.31 11.46
C GLU A 606 12.28 35.45 11.90
N LYS A 607 12.78 36.29 10.99
CA LYS A 607 13.54 37.49 11.36
C LYS A 607 13.07 38.70 10.56
N GLY A 608 12.03 39.35 11.05
CA GLY A 608 11.52 40.56 10.42
C GLY A 608 10.39 41.28 11.14
N GLU A 609 10.39 41.37 12.47
CA GLU A 609 9.66 42.41 13.21
C GLU A 609 10.46 42.79 14.47
N ASP A 610 11.35 43.76 14.29
CA ASP A 610 11.84 44.69 15.34
C ASP A 610 12.56 45.85 14.62
N GLU A 611 11.76 46.78 14.09
CA GLU A 611 11.98 48.25 14.08
C GLU A 611 10.76 48.99 13.48
#